data_AF-A0A024GRC3-F1
#
_entry.id   AF-A0A024GRC3-F1
#
_cell.length_a   1.000
_cell.length_b   1.000
_cell.length_c   1.000
_cell.angle_alpha   90.00
_cell.angle_beta   90.00
_cell.angle_gamma   90.00
#
_symmetry.space_group_name_H-M   'P 1'
#
loop_
_entity.id
_entity.type
_entity.pdbx_description
1 polymer ?
#
loop_
_entity_poly.entity_id
_entity_poly.type
_entity_poly.pdbx_seq_one_letter_code
_entity_poly.pdbx_strand_id
1 'polypeptide(L)' 'MATNRIDISDAALLRPGRIDRKIDFPNPTETSRVDIIRIHSRKMNLLQGIDLKVMPNASGAECKAVCM' A
#
# COMPACT_ATOMS: atom_id res chain seq x y z
N MET A 1 7.03 -2.33 -15.00
CA MET A 1 5.73 -1.73 -15.36
C MET A 1 4.84 -1.74 -14.14
N ALA A 2 4.09 -0.66 -13.91
CA ALA A 2 3.03 -0.61 -12.91
C ALA A 2 1.74 -0.21 -13.61
N THR A 3 0.64 -0.90 -13.33
CA THR A 3 -0.69 -0.58 -13.87
C THR A 3 -1.75 -0.90 -12.82
N ASN A 4 -2.78 -0.07 -12.72
CA ASN A 4 -3.97 -0.35 -11.92
C ASN A 4 -5.02 -1.16 -12.71
N ARG A 5 -4.77 -1.38 -14.00
CA ARG A 5 -5.68 -2.06 -14.94
C ARG A 5 -4.88 -2.99 -15.85
N ILE A 6 -4.76 -4.26 -15.44
CA ILE A 6 -4.06 -5.29 -16.22
C ILE A 6 -4.91 -5.78 -17.41
N ASP A 7 -6.24 -5.65 -17.30
CA ASP A 7 -7.25 -6.03 -18.28
C ASP A 7 -7.14 -5.26 -19.61
N ILE A 8 -6.71 -4.00 -19.56
CA ILE A 8 -6.55 -3.14 -20.74
C ILE A 8 -5.15 -3.21 -21.36
N SER A 9 -4.25 -3.99 -20.76
CA SER A 9 -2.87 -4.10 -21.26
C SER A 9 -2.84 -4.95 -22.52
N ASP A 10 -2.05 -4.54 -23.51
CA ASP A 10 -1.90 -5.28 -24.77
C ASP A 10 -1.44 -6.72 -24.52
N ALA A 11 -2.16 -7.68 -25.09
CA ALA A 11 -1.84 -9.09 -25.03
C ALA A 11 -0.41 -9.41 -25.53
N ALA A 12 0.15 -8.60 -26.44
CA ALA A 12 1.52 -8.73 -26.90
C ALA A 12 2.57 -8.50 -25.79
N LEU A 13 2.26 -7.65 -24.79
CA LEU A 13 3.14 -7.39 -23.65
C LEU A 13 3.10 -8.50 -22.60
N LEU A 14 1.99 -9.23 -22.53
CA LEU A 14 1.77 -10.31 -21.56
C LEU A 14 2.37 -11.66 -22.02
N ARG A 15 2.93 -11.73 -23.23
CA ARG A 15 3.58 -12.93 -23.74
C ARG A 15 4.91 -13.17 -23.02
N PRO A 16 5.28 -14.45 -22.80
CA PRO A 16 6.59 -14.80 -22.26
C PRO A 16 7.73 -14.15 -23.08
N GLY A 17 8.76 -13.63 -22.41
CA GLY A 17 9.89 -12.91 -22.99
C GLY A 17 9.72 -11.38 -23.02
N ARG A 18 8.64 -10.83 -22.45
CA ARG A 18 8.45 -9.39 -22.23
C ARG A 18 8.18 -9.08 -20.76
N ILE A 19 6.92 -9.14 -20.33
CA ILE A 19 6.56 -9.00 -18.92
C ILE A 19 6.34 -10.40 -18.35
N ASP A 20 7.42 -10.98 -17.83
CA ASP A 20 7.43 -12.38 -17.41
C ASP A 20 6.75 -12.60 -16.06
N ARG A 21 6.76 -11.60 -15.18
CA ARG A 21 6.21 -11.70 -13.82
C ARG A 21 5.10 -10.71 -13.60
N LYS A 22 3.97 -11.23 -13.14
CA LYS A 22 2.84 -10.46 -12.62
C LYS A 22 2.94 -10.51 -11.10
N ILE A 23 3.00 -9.33 -10.48
CA ILE A 23 3.05 -9.19 -9.02
C ILE A 23 1.83 -8.36 -8.65
N ASP A 24 0.93 -8.96 -7.90
CA ASP A 24 -0.28 -8.29 -7.43
C ASP A 24 0.02 -7.55 -6.12
N PHE A 25 -0.52 -6.33 -6.03
CA PHE A 25 -0.41 -5.48 -4.85
C PHE A 25 -1.79 -5.31 -4.23
N PRO A 26 -2.17 -6.18 -3.26
CA PRO A 26 -3.43 -6.02 -2.56
C PRO A 26 -3.38 -4.83 -1.59
N ASN A 27 -4.54 -4.46 -1.07
CA ASN A 27 -4.60 -3.50 0.04
C ASN A 27 -3.80 -4.01 1.24
N PRO A 28 -3.18 -3.10 2.02
CA PRO A 28 -2.39 -3.49 3.18
C PRO A 28 -3.26 -4.20 4.21
N THR A 29 -2.72 -5.25 4.82
CA THR A 29 -3.34 -5.93 5.96
C THR A 29 -3.40 -4.99 7.16
N GLU A 30 -4.16 -5.36 8.19
CA GLU A 30 -4.24 -4.58 9.42
C GLU A 30 -2.87 -4.33 10.06
N THR A 31 -2.03 -5.38 10.10
CA THR A 31 -0.65 -5.27 10.61
C THR A 31 0.19 -4.34 9.74
N SER A 32 0.12 -4.46 8.41
CA SER A 32 0.84 -3.57 7.51
C SER A 32 0.39 -2.12 7.61
N ARG A 33 -0.91 -1.85 7.86
CA ARG A 33 -1.40 -0.48 8.10
C ARG A 33 -0.78 0.12 9.35
N VAL A 34 -0.72 -0.63 10.44
CA VAL A 34 -0.05 -0.18 11.68
C VAL A 34 1.42 0.13 11.41
N ASP A 35 2.12 -0.69 10.64
CA ASP A 35 3.52 -0.44 10.29
C ASP A 35 3.69 0.83 9.44
N ILE A 36 2.83 1.05 8.44
CA ILE A 36 2.85 2.26 7.61
C ILE A 36 2.64 3.51 8.48
N ILE A 37 1.61 3.50 9.32
CA ILE A 37 1.31 4.60 10.25
C ILE A 37 2.52 4.82 11.18
N ARG A 38 3.07 3.75 11.75
CA ARG A 38 4.24 3.82 12.64
C ARG A 38 5.48 4.39 11.95
N ILE A 39 5.68 4.14 10.66
CA ILE A 39 6.79 4.72 9.89
C ILE A 39 6.59 6.22 9.70
N HIS A 40 5.39 6.64 9.30
CA HIS A 40 5.10 8.05 9.03
C HIS A 40 4.96 8.88 10.31
N SER A 41 4.50 8.29 11.41
CA SER A 41 4.34 8.96 12.70
C SER A 41 5.65 9.11 13.49
N ARG A 42 6.77 8.49 13.06
CA ARG A 42 8.09 8.61 13.72
C ARG A 42 8.60 10.04 13.91
N LYS A 43 8.17 10.97 13.05
CA LYS A 43 8.58 12.39 13.10
C LYS A 43 7.58 13.28 13.85
N MET A 44 6.51 12.70 14.39
CA MET A 44 5.43 13.41 15.05
C MET A 44 5.59 13.36 16.57
N ASN A 45 5.09 14.40 17.25
CA ASN A 45 4.91 14.38 18.69
C ASN A 45 3.63 13.61 19.03
N LEU A 46 3.77 12.33 19.34
CA LEU A 46 2.66 11.46 19.72
C LEU A 46 2.47 11.44 21.23
N LEU A 47 1.22 11.33 21.68
CA LEU A 47 0.92 11.02 23.08
C LEU A 47 1.42 9.60 23.42
N GLN A 48 2.01 9.45 24.61
CA GLN A 48 2.45 8.13 25.07
C GLN A 48 1.26 7.19 25.23
N GLY A 49 1.34 6.01 24.62
CA GLY A 49 0.28 5.00 24.69
C GLY A 49 -0.85 5.18 23.67
N ILE A 50 -0.70 6.04 22.67
CA ILE A 50 -1.69 6.15 21.58
C ILE A 50 -1.83 4.81 20.82
N ASP A 51 -3.07 4.39 20.59
CA ASP A 51 -3.36 3.20 19.79
C ASP A 51 -3.48 3.56 18.30
N LEU A 52 -2.68 2.89 17.47
CA LEU A 52 -2.59 3.11 16.02
C LEU A 52 -3.41 2.10 15.21
N LYS A 53 -4.15 1.18 15.87
CA LYS A 53 -4.86 0.07 15.23
C LYS A 53 -6.22 0.41 14.60
N VAL A 54 -6.68 1.66 14.69
CA VAL A 54 -8.10 2.00 14.52
C VAL A 54 -8.56 2.14 13.06
N MET A 55 -7.72 1.91 12.04
CA MET A 55 -8.11 2.13 10.64
C MET A 55 -8.56 0.85 9.90
N PRO A 56 -9.86 0.70 9.59
CA PRO A 56 -10.34 -0.36 8.70
C PRO A 56 -10.19 0.02 7.22
N ASN A 57 -9.76 -0.93 6.40
CA ASN A 57 -9.82 -0.88 4.92
C ASN A 57 -9.23 0.37 4.23
N ALA A 58 -8.14 0.91 4.76
CA ALA A 58 -7.42 2.02 4.12
C ALA A 58 -6.31 1.54 3.18
N SER A 59 -6.12 2.25 2.08
CA SER A 59 -4.93 2.17 1.23
C SER A 59 -3.69 2.73 1.95
N GLY A 60 -2.51 2.37 1.45
CA GLY A 60 -1.26 2.92 2.00
C GLY A 60 -1.15 4.45 1.87
N ALA A 61 -1.78 5.04 0.84
CA ALA A 61 -1.83 6.48 0.65
C ALA A 61 -2.67 7.17 1.72
N GLU A 62 -3.84 6.62 2.06
CA GLU A 62 -4.69 7.13 3.14
C GLU A 62 -3.98 7.01 4.50
N CYS A 63 -3.27 5.90 4.74
CA CYS A 63 -2.47 5.73 5.95
C CYS A 63 -1.40 6.82 6.12
N LYS A 64 -0.76 7.23 5.03
CA LYS A 64 0.17 8.35 5.05
C LYS A 64 -0.54 9.69 5.24
N ALA A 65 -1.70 9.89 4.63
CA ALA A 65 -2.44 11.15 4.67
C ALA A 65 -2.89 11.53 6.09
N VAL A 66 -3.24 10.54 6.92
CA VAL A 66 -3.56 10.74 8.35
C VAL A 66 -2.33 11.19 9.15
N CYS A 67 -1.13 10.86 8.69
CA CYS A 67 0.15 11.24 9.30
C CYS A 67 0.83 12.41 8.57
N MET A 68 0.10 13.27 7.87
CA MET A 68 0.61 14.53 7.33
C MET A 68 0.26 15.71 8.22
#